data_AF-A0A522YR21-F1
#
_entry.id   AF-A0A522YR21-F1
#
_cell.length_a   1.000
_cell.length_b   1.000
_cell.length_c   1.000
_cell.angle_alpha   90.00
_cell.angle_beta   90.00
_cell.angle_gamma   90.00
#
_symmetry.space_group_name_H-M   'P 1'
#
loop_
_entity.id
_entity.type
_entity.pdbx_description
1 polymer ?
#
loop_
_entity_poly.entity_id
_entity_poly.type
_entity_poly.pdbx_seq_one_letter_code
_entity_poly.pdbx_strand_id
1 'polypeptide(L)'
;MKYLLLSLFLVGFFTSVSFATAGYPDDAHYAVNESKQTNFDKIEFIDGKPFFVSEKYNTKQGTSETINFHGIKFAYPSYPEIPDPGGFASTTVIFEDGAKKSISVGFGPKPMPVLAERKGVSAGMMRDSNGLHFLVSADLSKMSPLKQFKSGIPAEQVQCKDGLQLVFKYTNDTSVCVTYSTGIKLIERGWGTCVGHEDYHRGTPCGFSSSTDGG
;
A
#
# COMPACT_ATOMS: atom_id res chain seq x y z
N MET A 1 -20.91 38.20 71.31
CA MET A 1 -19.93 39.19 70.80
C MET A 1 -19.81 38.90 69.31
N LYS A 2 -20.57 39.47 68.37
CA LYS A 2 -20.76 40.86 67.90
C LYS A 2 -19.49 41.49 67.29
N TYR A 3 -19.58 41.78 65.97
CA TYR A 3 -18.70 42.56 65.08
C TYR A 3 -17.49 41.81 64.48
N LEU A 4 -17.04 42.02 63.23
CA LEU A 4 -17.14 43.21 62.37
C LEU A 4 -16.99 42.82 60.87
N LEU A 5 -17.84 43.40 60.02
CA LEU A 5 -17.68 43.48 58.56
C LEU A 5 -16.51 44.40 58.21
N LEU A 6 -15.67 44.03 57.24
CA LEU A 6 -14.85 44.99 56.50
C LEU A 6 -14.90 44.67 55.01
N SER A 7 -15.72 45.44 54.31
CA SER A 7 -15.75 45.58 52.85
C SER A 7 -14.58 46.45 52.41
N LEU A 8 -13.72 45.95 51.52
CA LEU A 8 -12.78 46.77 50.77
C LEU A 8 -13.08 46.67 49.28
N PHE A 9 -13.57 47.78 48.75
CA PHE A 9 -13.65 48.06 47.32
C PHE A 9 -12.22 48.21 46.76
N LEU A 10 -11.84 47.37 45.80
CA LEU A 10 -10.70 47.64 44.93
C LEU A 10 -11.23 48.15 43.58
N VAL A 11 -11.05 49.46 43.40
CA VAL A 11 -11.30 50.20 42.17
C VAL A 11 -10.29 49.75 41.11
N GLY A 12 -10.79 49.48 39.90
CA GLY A 12 -10.00 48.99 38.78
C GLY A 12 -9.04 50.02 38.19
N PHE A 13 -7.97 49.50 37.61
CA PHE A 13 -7.18 50.13 36.55
C PHE A 13 -7.16 49.16 35.37
N PHE A 14 -8.11 49.30 34.45
CA PHE A 14 -8.00 48.70 33.11
C PHE A 14 -7.25 49.70 32.23
N THR A 15 -5.93 49.55 32.15
CA THR A 15 -5.17 50.13 31.05
C THR A 15 -5.42 49.26 29.82
N SER A 16 -6.17 49.79 28.86
CA SER A 16 -6.35 49.18 27.54
C SER A 16 -5.01 49.13 26.81
N VAL A 17 -4.41 47.94 26.73
CA VAL A 17 -3.27 47.69 25.82
C VAL A 17 -3.86 47.44 24.44
N SER A 18 -3.67 48.40 23.53
CA SER A 18 -3.97 48.21 22.11
C SER A 18 -2.90 47.32 21.50
N PHE A 19 -3.16 46.03 21.41
CA PHE A 19 -2.40 45.14 20.55
C PHE A 19 -2.87 45.36 19.10
N ALA A 20 -1.99 45.86 18.25
CA ALA A 20 -2.17 45.79 16.81
C ALA A 20 -2.11 44.31 16.40
N THR A 21 -3.27 43.70 16.16
CA THR A 21 -3.36 42.40 15.54
C THR A 21 -2.93 42.56 14.09
N ALA A 22 -1.73 42.06 13.76
CA ALA A 22 -1.39 41.79 12.38
C ALA A 22 -2.45 40.82 11.85
N GLY A 23 -3.28 41.29 10.92
CA GLY A 23 -4.35 40.52 10.31
C GLY A 23 -3.76 39.28 9.64
N TYR A 24 -3.84 38.16 10.35
CA TYR A 24 -3.67 36.85 9.78
C TYR A 24 -4.93 36.57 8.95
N PRO A 25 -4.83 36.16 7.68
CA PRO A 25 -6.01 35.86 6.88
C PRO A 25 -6.72 34.65 7.49
N ASP A 26 -7.78 34.93 8.24
CA ASP A 26 -8.78 33.95 8.65
C ASP A 26 -9.49 33.41 7.41
N ASP A 27 -9.74 32.11 7.44
CA ASP A 27 -10.68 31.38 6.58
C ASP A 27 -10.26 31.08 5.14
N ALA A 28 -9.05 30.56 4.97
CA ALA A 28 -8.85 29.52 3.95
C ALA A 28 -9.46 28.20 4.47
N HIS A 29 -10.78 28.05 4.36
CA HIS A 29 -11.43 26.75 4.43
C HIS A 29 -10.87 25.88 3.30
N TYR A 30 -9.80 25.14 3.57
CA TYR A 30 -9.39 24.05 2.71
C TYR A 30 -10.49 23.01 2.79
N ALA A 31 -11.31 22.96 1.73
CA ALA A 31 -12.15 21.82 1.46
C ALA A 31 -11.24 20.58 1.50
N VAL A 32 -11.41 19.77 2.55
CA VAL A 32 -10.86 18.41 2.61
C VAL A 32 -11.64 17.64 1.54
N ASN A 33 -11.13 17.69 0.31
CA ASN A 33 -11.62 16.82 -0.74
C ASN A 33 -11.43 15.40 -0.24
N GLU A 34 -12.57 14.72 -0.03
CA GLU A 34 -12.64 13.30 0.27
C GLU A 34 -11.62 12.56 -0.59
N SER A 35 -10.84 11.71 0.10
CA SER A 35 -9.75 10.89 -0.41
C SER A 35 -9.90 10.58 -1.89
N LYS A 36 -9.17 11.31 -2.74
CA LYS A 36 -9.04 11.00 -4.15
C LYS A 36 -8.40 9.60 -4.19
N GLN A 37 -9.23 8.59 -4.43
CA GLN A 37 -8.82 7.19 -4.49
C GLN A 37 -8.01 6.99 -5.78
N THR A 38 -6.78 7.49 -5.80
CA THR A 38 -5.86 7.45 -6.94
C THR A 38 -5.35 6.02 -7.12
N ASN A 39 -5.99 5.27 -8.01
CA ASN A 39 -5.42 4.12 -8.74
C ASN A 39 -4.29 3.34 -8.02
N PHE A 40 -4.57 2.83 -6.82
CA PHE A 40 -3.57 2.41 -5.81
C PHE A 40 -3.02 0.99 -5.99
N ASP A 41 -3.37 0.30 -7.07
CA ASP A 41 -3.20 -1.15 -7.15
C ASP A 41 -1.93 -1.56 -7.93
N LYS A 42 -0.82 -0.80 -7.90
CA LYS A 42 0.45 -1.30 -8.47
C LYS A 42 1.01 -2.37 -7.54
N ILE A 43 1.32 -3.53 -8.10
CA ILE A 43 2.00 -4.61 -7.38
C ILE A 43 3.45 -4.69 -7.82
N GLU A 44 4.35 -4.78 -6.84
CA GLU A 44 5.76 -5.07 -7.06
C GLU A 44 6.19 -6.31 -6.29
N PHE A 45 7.17 -7.03 -6.84
CA PHE A 45 7.75 -8.20 -6.18
C PHE A 45 9.04 -7.78 -5.46
N ILE A 46 8.98 -7.82 -4.13
CA ILE A 46 10.09 -7.53 -3.24
C ILE A 46 10.52 -8.85 -2.62
N ASP A 47 11.75 -9.28 -2.88
CA ASP A 47 12.29 -10.57 -2.44
C ASP A 47 11.37 -11.75 -2.80
N GLY A 48 10.81 -11.71 -4.02
CA GLY A 48 9.88 -12.73 -4.54
C GLY A 48 8.47 -12.68 -3.95
N LYS A 49 8.17 -11.75 -3.05
CA LYS A 49 6.84 -11.57 -2.44
C LYS A 49 6.11 -10.37 -3.05
N PRO A 50 4.82 -10.48 -3.36
CA PRO A 50 4.05 -9.38 -3.94
C PRO A 50 3.63 -8.37 -2.87
N PHE A 51 3.78 -7.09 -3.17
CA PHE A 51 3.34 -5.97 -2.33
C PHE A 51 2.53 -4.98 -3.15
N PHE A 52 1.45 -4.48 -2.58
CA PHE A 52 0.86 -3.22 -3.02
C PHE A 52 1.83 -2.09 -2.68
N VAL A 53 2.15 -1.27 -3.67
CA VAL A 53 3.07 -0.13 -3.52
C VAL A 53 2.30 1.16 -3.78
N SER A 54 2.29 2.05 -2.79
CA SER A 54 1.64 3.35 -2.96
C SER A 54 2.36 4.18 -4.02
N GLU A 55 1.65 5.16 -4.58
CA GLU A 55 2.32 6.27 -5.26
C GLU A 55 3.28 6.99 -4.30
N LYS A 56 4.15 7.83 -4.88
CA LYS A 56 5.05 8.69 -4.11
C LYS A 56 4.25 9.49 -3.09
N TYR A 57 4.59 9.32 -1.82
CA TYR A 57 4.01 10.12 -0.75
C TYR A 57 4.48 11.58 -0.85
N ASN A 58 3.53 12.51 -0.90
CA ASN A 58 3.81 13.95 -0.91
C ASN A 58 3.58 14.53 0.48
N THR A 59 4.64 15.02 1.10
CA THR A 59 4.64 15.54 2.48
C THR A 59 3.80 16.80 2.67
N LYS A 60 3.35 17.45 1.58
CA LYS A 60 2.64 18.73 1.63
C LYS A 60 1.13 18.65 1.93
N GLN A 61 0.56 17.45 2.15
CA GLN A 61 -0.89 17.30 2.29
C GLN A 61 -1.31 16.88 3.70
N GLY A 62 -1.89 17.84 4.43
CA GLY A 62 -3.11 17.64 5.21
C GLY A 62 -3.00 17.05 6.62
N THR A 63 -3.86 17.56 7.49
CA THR A 63 -4.01 17.40 8.96
C THR A 63 -4.46 16.02 9.46
N SER A 64 -4.43 14.98 8.63
CA SER A 64 -4.82 13.63 9.06
C SER A 64 -3.66 12.97 9.82
N GLU A 65 -3.91 12.52 11.05
CA GLU A 65 -2.91 11.80 11.86
C GLU A 65 -2.47 10.47 11.23
N THR A 66 -3.29 9.90 10.33
CA THR A 66 -3.06 8.57 9.75
C THR A 66 -3.41 8.48 8.26
N ILE A 67 -2.73 7.56 7.57
CA ILE A 67 -2.90 7.20 6.16
C ILE A 67 -3.43 5.76 6.14
N ASN A 68 -4.56 5.50 5.48
CA ASN A 68 -5.07 4.14 5.30
C ASN A 68 -4.68 3.60 3.93
N PHE A 69 -3.99 2.46 3.91
CA PHE A 69 -3.54 1.80 2.69
C PHE A 69 -3.76 0.28 2.82
N HIS A 70 -4.64 -0.26 1.98
CA HIS A 70 -5.07 -1.68 2.00
C HIS A 70 -5.46 -2.23 3.39
N GLY A 71 -6.19 -1.43 4.18
CA GLY A 71 -6.66 -1.83 5.51
C GLY A 71 -5.64 -1.61 6.64
N ILE A 72 -4.39 -1.26 6.30
CA ILE A 72 -3.35 -0.91 7.25
C ILE A 72 -3.28 0.61 7.41
N LYS A 73 -3.20 1.07 8.66
CA LYS A 73 -3.05 2.49 8.96
C LYS A 73 -1.57 2.80 9.22
N PHE A 74 -1.06 3.87 8.63
CA PHE A 74 0.27 4.40 8.88
C PHE A 74 0.13 5.76 9.55
N ALA A 75 0.82 5.99 10.66
CA ALA A 75 0.93 7.34 11.21
C ALA A 75 1.65 8.25 10.21
N TYR A 76 1.42 9.56 10.28
CA TYR A 76 2.17 10.49 9.44
C TYR A 76 3.68 10.29 9.64
N PRO A 77 4.46 10.07 8.56
CA PRO A 77 5.89 9.83 8.70
C PRO A 77 6.58 11.09 9.22
N SER A 78 7.27 10.98 10.35
CA SER A 78 8.10 12.06 10.87
C SER A 78 9.37 12.17 10.02
N TYR A 79 9.57 13.33 9.41
CA TYR A 79 10.84 13.70 8.79
C TYR A 79 11.62 14.60 9.76
N PRO A 80 12.95 14.50 9.81
CA PRO A 80 13.73 15.59 10.39
C PRO A 80 13.41 16.87 9.60
N GLU A 81 13.20 17.98 10.32
CA GLU A 81 12.83 19.29 9.73
C GLU A 81 13.88 19.80 8.73
N ILE A 82 15.09 19.27 8.80
CA ILE A 82 16.19 19.62 7.93
C ILE A 82 16.21 18.65 6.75
N PRO A 83 16.22 19.13 5.49
CA PRO A 83 16.40 18.30 4.30
C PRO A 83 17.84 17.79 4.26
N ASP A 84 18.17 16.90 5.19
CA ASP A 84 19.40 16.15 5.18
C ASP A 84 19.23 14.99 4.19
N PRO A 85 20.05 14.89 3.13
CA PRO A 85 20.06 13.74 2.24
C PRO A 85 20.36 12.41 2.96
N GLY A 86 20.78 12.42 4.24
CA GLY A 86 20.90 11.25 5.10
C GLY A 86 19.70 10.99 6.04
N GLY A 87 18.65 11.81 6.00
CA GLY A 87 17.56 11.75 6.98
C GLY A 87 16.73 10.46 6.92
N PHE A 88 16.43 9.89 8.08
CA PHE A 88 15.50 8.77 8.22
C PHE A 88 14.05 9.27 8.20
N ALA A 89 13.18 8.55 7.51
CA ALA A 89 11.73 8.72 7.65
C ALA A 89 11.21 7.63 8.58
N SER A 90 10.50 8.02 9.64
CA SER A 90 9.93 7.06 10.60
C SER A 90 8.41 7.14 10.60
N THR A 91 7.73 5.99 10.67
CA THR A 91 6.27 5.93 10.84
C THR A 91 5.91 4.85 11.87
N THR A 92 4.67 4.88 12.33
CA THR A 92 4.05 3.79 13.07
C THR A 92 3.02 3.09 12.21
N VAL A 93 3.25 1.81 11.93
CA VAL A 93 2.29 0.90 11.32
C VAL A 93 1.28 0.48 12.39
N ILE A 94 0.00 0.63 12.10
CA ILE A 94 -1.14 0.28 12.96
C ILE A 94 -1.95 -0.78 12.22
N PHE A 95 -1.89 -2.02 12.71
CA PHE A 95 -2.58 -3.17 12.13
C PHE A 95 -4.07 -3.16 12.49
N GLU A 96 -4.87 -3.98 11.79
CA GLU A 96 -6.32 -4.07 11.99
C GLU A 96 -6.72 -4.45 13.42
N ASP A 97 -5.89 -5.22 14.14
CA ASP A 97 -6.13 -5.57 15.55
C ASP A 97 -5.66 -4.50 16.55
N GLY A 98 -5.36 -3.29 16.05
CA GLY A 98 -4.97 -2.12 16.84
C GLY A 98 -3.50 -2.08 17.27
N ALA A 99 -2.73 -3.14 16.98
CA ALA A 99 -1.33 -3.16 17.38
C ALA A 99 -0.46 -2.23 16.55
N LYS A 100 0.59 -1.74 17.20
CA LYS A 100 1.46 -0.70 16.66
C LYS A 100 2.90 -1.20 16.54
N LYS A 101 3.56 -0.87 15.43
CA LYS A 101 4.99 -1.13 15.19
C LYS A 101 5.63 0.08 14.53
N SER A 102 6.66 0.63 15.17
CA SER A 102 7.45 1.73 14.59
C SER A 102 8.50 1.16 13.64
N ILE A 103 8.65 1.82 12.50
CA ILE A 103 9.64 1.49 11.47
C ILE A 103 10.32 2.77 11.00
N SER A 104 11.57 2.66 10.58
CA SER A 104 12.37 3.77 10.09
C SER A 104 13.11 3.34 8.83
N VAL A 105 12.99 4.13 7.76
CA VAL A 105 13.70 3.90 6.49
C VAL A 105 14.72 5.01 6.26
N GLY A 106 15.96 4.63 6.01
CA GLY A 106 17.05 5.54 5.69
C GLY A 106 17.22 5.76 4.19
N PHE A 107 18.16 6.63 3.83
CA PHE A 107 18.64 6.70 2.45
C PHE A 107 19.73 5.67 2.22
N GLY A 108 19.63 4.96 1.10
CA GLY A 108 20.66 4.05 0.62
C GLY A 108 20.74 4.08 -0.90
N PRO A 109 21.86 3.65 -1.49
CA PRO A 109 22.01 3.58 -2.94
C PRO A 109 21.03 2.61 -3.59
N LYS A 110 20.50 1.65 -2.81
CA LYS A 110 19.47 0.70 -3.22
C LYS A 110 18.23 0.92 -2.36
N PRO A 111 17.02 1.00 -2.96
CA PRO A 111 15.78 1.01 -2.21
C PRO A 111 15.69 -0.26 -1.36
N MET A 112 15.66 -0.08 -0.04
CA MET A 112 15.50 -1.19 0.90
C MET A 112 14.20 -1.01 1.67
N PRO A 113 13.25 -1.95 1.56
CA PRO A 113 12.00 -1.88 2.31
C PRO A 113 12.26 -2.23 3.77
N VAL A 114 11.59 -1.52 4.66
CA VAL A 114 11.55 -1.83 6.09
C VAL A 114 10.12 -2.23 6.44
N LEU A 115 9.94 -3.49 6.81
CA LEU A 115 8.65 -4.12 7.00
C LEU A 115 8.40 -4.47 8.47
N ALA A 116 7.16 -4.29 8.91
CA ALA A 116 6.61 -4.86 10.12
C ALA A 116 5.69 -6.02 9.75
N GLU A 117 5.82 -7.15 10.42
CA GLU A 117 4.99 -8.33 10.18
C GLU A 117 4.03 -8.57 11.35
N ARG A 118 2.78 -8.95 11.04
CA ARG A 118 1.80 -9.38 12.03
C ARG A 118 0.74 -10.28 11.39
N LYS A 119 0.53 -11.46 11.98
CA LYS A 119 -0.51 -12.43 11.57
C LYS A 119 -0.51 -12.71 10.05
N GLY A 120 0.67 -12.86 9.46
CA GLY A 120 0.83 -13.13 8.03
C GLY A 120 0.67 -11.92 7.10
N VAL A 121 0.41 -10.73 7.63
CA VAL A 121 0.42 -9.47 6.89
C VAL A 121 1.74 -8.76 7.13
N SER A 122 2.42 -8.35 6.06
CA SER A 122 3.62 -7.51 6.11
C SER A 122 3.25 -6.12 5.63
N ALA A 123 3.64 -5.09 6.38
CA ALA A 123 3.39 -3.71 5.99
C ALA A 123 4.58 -2.84 6.36
N GLY A 124 4.90 -1.85 5.53
CA GLY A 124 6.09 -1.05 5.76
C GLY A 124 6.26 0.12 4.83
N MET A 125 7.50 0.57 4.71
CA MET A 125 7.87 1.65 3.81
C MET A 125 9.14 1.30 3.06
N MET A 126 9.27 1.85 1.86
CA MET A 126 10.53 1.94 1.15
C MET A 126 10.77 3.38 0.72
N ARG A 127 12.05 3.72 0.56
CA ARG A 127 12.47 5.01 0.02
C ARG A 127 13.34 4.76 -1.21
N ASP A 128 13.01 5.40 -2.31
CA ASP A 128 13.78 5.39 -3.55
C ASP A 128 14.15 6.81 -3.98
N SER A 129 14.66 6.98 -5.20
CA SER A 129 14.97 8.29 -5.78
C SER A 129 13.73 9.17 -6.02
N ASN A 130 12.56 8.54 -6.14
CA ASN A 130 11.31 9.23 -6.41
C ASN A 130 10.65 9.70 -5.12
N GLY A 131 10.78 8.97 -4.01
CA GLY A 131 10.34 9.42 -2.69
C GLY A 131 10.06 8.28 -1.72
N LEU A 132 9.11 8.52 -0.81
CA LEU A 132 8.67 7.52 0.17
C LEU A 132 7.44 6.80 -0.39
N HIS A 133 7.42 5.48 -0.26
CA HIS A 133 6.32 4.61 -0.68
C HIS A 133 5.90 3.73 0.50
N PHE A 134 4.60 3.54 0.66
CA PHE A 134 4.03 2.58 1.60
C PHE A 134 3.86 1.22 0.91
N LEU A 135 4.08 0.17 1.69
CA LEU A 135 4.04 -1.22 1.24
C LEU A 135 3.06 -2.00 2.10
N VAL A 136 2.20 -2.81 1.47
CA VAL A 136 1.38 -3.82 2.16
C VAL A 136 1.43 -5.10 1.36
N SER A 137 1.72 -6.23 2.00
CA SER A 137 1.78 -7.54 1.36
C SER A 137 0.47 -7.84 0.65
N ALA A 138 0.55 -8.22 -0.62
CA ALA A 138 -0.60 -8.57 -1.42
C ALA A 138 -0.90 -10.06 -1.33
N ASP A 139 -2.16 -10.40 -1.09
CA ASP A 139 -2.65 -11.78 -1.18
C ASP A 139 -3.27 -11.99 -2.56
N LEU A 140 -2.46 -12.50 -3.49
CA LEU A 140 -2.87 -12.69 -4.89
C LEU A 140 -4.04 -13.68 -5.02
N SER A 141 -4.18 -14.63 -4.09
CA SER A 141 -5.28 -15.60 -4.08
C SER A 141 -6.66 -14.93 -3.92
N LYS A 142 -6.70 -13.75 -3.30
CA LYS A 142 -7.92 -12.96 -3.11
C LYS A 142 -8.25 -12.08 -4.32
N MET A 143 -7.31 -11.90 -5.24
CA MET A 143 -7.49 -11.08 -6.44
C MET A 143 -7.93 -11.92 -7.63
N SER A 144 -8.83 -11.39 -8.46
CA SER A 144 -9.13 -12.04 -9.72
C SER A 144 -7.90 -11.96 -10.65
N PRO A 145 -7.72 -12.93 -11.56
CA PRO A 145 -6.56 -12.96 -12.48
C PRO A 145 -6.45 -11.70 -13.32
N LEU A 146 -7.58 -11.20 -13.83
CA LEU A 146 -7.63 -9.96 -14.58
C LEU A 146 -7.22 -8.75 -13.72
N LYS A 147 -7.55 -8.75 -12.41
CA LYS A 147 -7.12 -7.69 -11.51
C LYS A 147 -5.62 -7.74 -11.28
N GLN A 148 -5.05 -8.93 -11.05
CA GLN A 148 -3.59 -9.12 -10.92
C GLN A 148 -2.85 -8.59 -12.16
N PHE A 149 -3.31 -8.97 -13.35
CA PHE A 149 -2.73 -8.49 -14.61
C PHE A 149 -2.80 -6.96 -14.75
N LYS A 150 -3.97 -6.35 -14.45
CA LYS A 150 -4.15 -4.89 -14.47
C LYS A 150 -3.31 -4.17 -13.42
N SER A 151 -2.93 -4.85 -12.35
CA SER A 151 -2.01 -4.35 -11.31
C SER A 151 -0.54 -4.35 -11.72
N GLY A 152 -0.22 -4.81 -12.95
CA GLY A 152 1.13 -4.87 -13.47
C GLY A 152 1.85 -6.20 -13.24
N ILE A 153 1.16 -7.23 -12.73
CA ILE A 153 1.72 -8.58 -12.63
C ILE A 153 1.82 -9.16 -14.05
N PRO A 154 3.01 -9.61 -14.50
CA PRO A 154 3.17 -10.29 -15.78
C PRO A 154 2.21 -11.47 -15.87
N ALA A 155 1.63 -11.71 -17.05
CA ALA A 155 0.64 -12.76 -17.24
C ALA A 155 1.15 -14.13 -16.74
N GLU A 156 2.44 -14.44 -16.91
CA GLU A 156 3.12 -15.66 -16.43
C GLU A 156 3.16 -15.83 -14.90
N GLN A 157 3.07 -14.72 -14.16
CA GLN A 157 3.14 -14.69 -12.69
C GLN A 157 1.74 -14.55 -12.05
N VAL A 158 0.68 -14.50 -12.86
CA VAL A 158 -0.70 -14.44 -12.36
C VAL A 158 -1.04 -15.74 -11.65
N GLN A 159 -1.49 -15.63 -10.40
CA GLN A 159 -1.88 -16.78 -9.59
C GLN A 159 -3.37 -17.06 -9.73
N CYS A 160 -3.70 -18.31 -10.07
CA CYS A 160 -5.07 -18.80 -10.06
C CYS A 160 -5.48 -19.29 -8.68
N LYS A 161 -6.78 -19.19 -8.38
CA LYS A 161 -7.35 -19.87 -7.21
C LYS A 161 -7.28 -21.39 -7.38
N ASP A 162 -7.30 -22.09 -6.25
CA ASP A 162 -7.30 -23.56 -6.22
C ASP A 162 -8.36 -24.15 -7.17
N GLY A 163 -7.95 -25.17 -7.93
CA GLY A 163 -8.79 -25.84 -8.92
C GLY A 163 -8.95 -25.11 -10.26
N LEU A 164 -8.34 -23.94 -10.43
CA LEU A 164 -8.27 -23.23 -11.71
C LEU A 164 -6.84 -23.26 -12.27
N GLN A 165 -6.74 -23.30 -13.60
CA GLN A 165 -5.48 -23.25 -14.35
C GLN A 165 -5.41 -21.98 -15.19
N LEU A 166 -4.19 -21.49 -15.38
CA LEU A 166 -3.92 -20.29 -16.15
C LEU A 166 -3.81 -20.63 -17.64
N VAL A 167 -4.56 -19.93 -18.48
CA VAL A 167 -4.55 -20.05 -19.94
C VAL A 167 -4.28 -18.69 -20.55
N PHE A 168 -3.36 -18.64 -21.50
CA PHE A 168 -2.91 -17.46 -22.22
C PHE A 168 -3.58 -17.40 -23.57
N LYS A 169 -4.19 -16.27 -23.88
CA LYS A 169 -4.80 -16.05 -25.18
C LYS A 169 -3.72 -15.70 -26.20
N TYR A 170 -3.69 -16.41 -27.33
CA TYR A 170 -2.67 -16.22 -28.38
C TYR A 170 -2.61 -14.81 -28.96
N THR A 171 -3.74 -14.09 -28.96
CA THR A 171 -3.88 -12.85 -29.74
C THR A 171 -3.28 -11.62 -29.07
N ASN A 172 -3.14 -11.62 -27.75
CA ASN A 172 -2.87 -10.40 -26.99
C ASN A 172 -2.18 -10.64 -25.64
N ASP A 173 -1.61 -11.83 -25.44
CA ASP A 173 -0.87 -12.23 -24.23
C ASP A 173 -1.63 -12.00 -22.91
N THR A 174 -2.97 -11.99 -22.98
CA THR A 174 -3.81 -11.90 -21.80
C THR A 174 -4.04 -13.28 -21.20
N SER A 175 -4.11 -13.36 -19.88
CA SER A 175 -4.33 -14.61 -19.17
C SER A 175 -5.72 -14.69 -18.54
N VAL A 176 -6.28 -15.90 -18.47
CA VAL A 176 -7.52 -16.21 -17.76
C VAL A 176 -7.32 -17.45 -16.89
N CYS A 177 -7.90 -17.46 -15.69
CA CYS A 177 -7.99 -18.68 -14.90
C CYS A 177 -9.32 -19.38 -15.17
N VAL A 178 -9.24 -20.62 -15.60
CA VAL A 178 -10.39 -21.45 -15.96
C VAL A 178 -10.27 -22.83 -15.32
N THR A 179 -11.38 -23.56 -15.22
CA THR A 179 -11.30 -24.97 -14.81
C THR A 179 -10.49 -25.77 -15.82
N TYR A 180 -9.95 -26.91 -15.38
CA TYR A 180 -9.20 -27.83 -16.23
C TYR A 180 -9.93 -28.13 -17.56
N SER A 181 -11.18 -28.62 -17.46
CA SER A 181 -11.99 -29.00 -18.61
C SER A 181 -12.31 -27.83 -19.56
N THR A 182 -12.42 -26.61 -19.03
CA THR A 182 -12.63 -25.41 -19.85
C THR A 182 -11.35 -25.02 -20.58
N GLY A 183 -10.19 -25.09 -19.91
CA GLY A 183 -8.91 -24.76 -20.53
C GLY A 183 -8.58 -25.68 -21.71
N ILE A 184 -8.82 -26.98 -21.58
CA ILE A 184 -8.69 -27.94 -22.69
C ILE A 184 -9.54 -27.50 -23.89
N LYS A 185 -10.82 -27.18 -23.67
CA LYS A 185 -11.71 -26.70 -24.74
C LYS A 185 -11.23 -25.39 -25.37
N LEU A 186 -10.64 -24.48 -24.59
CA LEU A 186 -10.09 -23.23 -25.13
C LEU A 186 -8.88 -23.50 -26.03
N ILE A 187 -8.02 -24.45 -25.67
CA ILE A 187 -6.82 -24.81 -26.42
C ILE A 187 -7.18 -25.55 -27.70
N GLU A 188 -8.09 -26.54 -27.63
CA GLU A 188 -8.60 -27.28 -28.80
C GLU A 188 -9.25 -26.35 -29.84
N ARG A 189 -9.81 -25.23 -29.39
CA ARG A 189 -10.41 -24.20 -30.24
C ARG A 189 -9.41 -23.17 -30.78
N GLY A 190 -8.11 -23.33 -30.48
CA GLY A 190 -7.08 -22.39 -30.86
C GLY A 190 -7.22 -21.02 -30.21
N TRP A 191 -7.89 -20.93 -29.05
CA TRP A 191 -8.04 -19.66 -28.33
C TRP A 191 -6.80 -19.31 -27.51
N GLY A 192 -6.12 -20.31 -26.95
CA GLY A 192 -4.97 -20.09 -26.08
C GLY A 192 -4.05 -21.28 -25.86
N THR A 193 -3.06 -21.08 -25.01
CA THR A 193 -2.05 -22.05 -24.55
C THR A 193 -1.94 -22.02 -23.01
N CYS A 194 -1.37 -23.04 -22.39
CA CYS A 194 -1.02 -23.03 -20.97
C CYS A 194 0.48 -22.77 -20.76
N VAL A 195 0.82 -22.31 -19.54
CA VAL A 195 2.22 -22.20 -19.09
C VAL A 195 2.62 -23.53 -18.45
N GLY A 196 3.68 -24.12 -19.00
CA GLY A 196 4.24 -25.38 -18.50
C GLY A 196 4.97 -26.15 -19.59
N HIS A 197 6.31 -26.07 -19.52
CA HIS A 197 7.34 -26.77 -20.31
C HIS A 197 7.71 -26.18 -21.68
N GLU A 198 9.00 -25.83 -21.81
CA GLU A 198 9.71 -25.46 -23.04
C GLU A 198 9.71 -26.54 -24.14
N ASP A 199 8.95 -27.62 -23.99
CA ASP A 199 8.84 -28.72 -24.95
C ASP A 199 7.55 -28.63 -25.78
N TYR A 200 7.44 -27.56 -26.56
CA TYR A 200 6.33 -27.31 -27.48
C TYR A 200 6.21 -28.35 -28.63
N HIS A 201 7.09 -29.35 -28.71
CA HIS A 201 7.12 -30.29 -29.84
C HIS A 201 6.26 -31.56 -29.71
N ARG A 202 5.44 -31.74 -28.65
CA ARG A 202 4.68 -33.00 -28.47
C ARG A 202 3.18 -32.90 -28.15
N GLY A 203 2.53 -31.74 -28.31
CA GLY A 203 1.07 -31.69 -28.25
C GLY A 203 0.46 -32.18 -26.93
N THR A 204 1.21 -32.11 -25.83
CA THR A 204 0.73 -32.53 -24.51
C THR A 204 -0.28 -31.49 -24.01
N PRO A 205 -1.53 -31.89 -23.73
CA PRO A 205 -2.51 -31.01 -23.12
C PRO A 205 -2.03 -30.59 -21.74
N CYS A 206 -2.41 -29.38 -21.31
CA CYS A 206 -2.11 -28.85 -19.99
C CYS A 206 -2.40 -29.88 -18.92
N GLY A 207 -1.44 -30.14 -18.05
CA GLY A 207 -1.60 -31.06 -16.92
C GLY A 207 -1.26 -32.50 -17.27
N PHE A 208 0.02 -32.82 -17.19
CA PHE A 208 0.53 -33.98 -16.45
C PHE A 208 2.05 -33.81 -16.35
N SER A 209 2.54 -33.33 -15.20
CA SER A 209 3.86 -33.79 -14.75
C SER A 209 3.66 -35.27 -14.50
N SER A 210 4.02 -36.11 -15.48
CA SER A 210 4.09 -37.54 -15.24
C SER A 210 5.21 -37.73 -14.23
N SER A 211 4.84 -37.80 -12.94
CA SER A 211 5.68 -38.37 -11.91
C SER A 211 5.80 -39.86 -12.21
N THR A 212 6.56 -40.21 -13.25
CA THR A 212 7.09 -41.55 -13.43
C THR A 212 8.38 -41.65 -12.63
N ASP A 213 8.28 -41.51 -11.31
CA ASP A 213 9.25 -42.09 -10.40
C ASP A 213 8.74 -43.48 -10.04
N GLY A 214 9.03 -44.42 -10.93
CA GLY A 214 8.99 -45.86 -10.66
C GLY A 214 10.38 -46.42 -10.88
N GLY A 215 11.02 -46.86 -9.80
CA GLY A 215 12.34 -47.52 -9.82
C GLY A 215 13.04 -47.44 -8.48
#